data_AF-A0A944Y7U4-F1
#
_entry.id   AF-A0A944Y7U4-F1
#
_cell.length_a   1.000
_cell.length_b   1.000
_cell.length_c   1.000
_cell.angle_alpha   90.00
_cell.angle_beta   90.00
_cell.angle_gamma   90.00
#
_symmetry.space_group_name_H-M   'P 1'
#
loop_
_entity.id
_entity.type
_entity.pdbx_description
1 polymer ?
#
loop_
_entity_poly.entity_id
_entity_poly.type
_entity_poly.pdbx_seq_one_letter_code
_entity_poly.pdbx_strand_id
1 'polypeptide(L)'
;MKIAHKALLVSITSFLFILSGCTAKDKSNNPSAKKSTPIHNNINNAKDFGKYFILEKRKISQSEFNDVLKKISEINPSLMTNSLPASRNSDGNFIFNEPNLNEFFNVNQIKLLGAHIQEGELYFDRIDLLGIKIKNSSNETLSFKKITIISPKLETAGLILLALQDKKIKESNFNINDILKQGGKALAIEGFSVSTKQGALSIGNIIWGRDQKQEISDFQVMNIEFYGKDNLGNAIEASLSSSTVMGISEKILQNFSSTLNLENIYSNFVDSTFKLYDSIDVNDLQLKSEYATLKTAGFTSRQKGKSGIIKNRYSSSPITIELKNSPPSKEAASAFEAIKKIGYSKITFQYNQESELNTNTNTLKISNGSVSLKDGFDLSYNYSVSNLNNLTDIKNVNLDEFQLRFDDNSILKRVINFYATEVRKTTPDKVKKELATVLTLAPIMTKGLASELTGELSSELIKLINDGGTISIVMQPEKPINLSILTDLQSAERSKEEIGFSAKAE
;
A
#
# COMPACT_ATOMS: atom_id res chain seq x y z
N MET A 1 -3.74 -19.48 -4.88
CA MET A 1 -4.35 -18.25 -5.46
C MET A 1 -5.89 -18.30 -5.45
N LYS A 2 -6.56 -18.52 -4.30
CA LYS A 2 -8.04 -18.76 -4.26
C LYS A 2 -8.87 -17.75 -3.45
N ILE A 3 -8.25 -16.79 -2.76
CA ILE A 3 -8.95 -15.79 -1.93
C ILE A 3 -9.06 -14.45 -2.67
N ALA A 4 -7.96 -13.78 -3.03
CA ALA A 4 -7.99 -12.44 -3.64
C ALA A 4 -8.85 -12.33 -4.92
N HIS A 5 -8.84 -13.33 -5.81
CA HIS A 5 -9.69 -13.32 -7.01
C HIS A 5 -11.18 -13.50 -6.67
N LYS A 6 -11.52 -14.30 -5.65
CA LYS A 6 -12.88 -14.34 -5.12
C LYS A 6 -13.23 -13.01 -4.45
N ALA A 7 -12.35 -12.45 -3.63
CA ALA A 7 -12.58 -11.18 -2.95
C ALA A 7 -12.82 -10.02 -3.94
N LEU A 8 -12.07 -9.90 -5.04
CA LEU A 8 -12.29 -8.84 -6.03
C LEU A 8 -13.59 -9.06 -6.83
N LEU A 9 -13.82 -10.27 -7.34
CA LEU A 9 -15.03 -10.57 -8.13
C LEU A 9 -16.29 -10.50 -7.26
N VAL A 10 -16.24 -11.00 -6.02
CA VAL A 10 -17.31 -10.86 -5.03
C VAL A 10 -17.41 -9.42 -4.52
N SER A 11 -16.35 -8.62 -4.41
CA SER A 11 -16.51 -7.20 -4.05
C SER A 11 -17.26 -6.45 -5.14
N ILE A 12 -16.90 -6.62 -6.42
CA ILE A 12 -17.60 -5.97 -7.54
C ILE A 12 -19.02 -6.52 -7.69
N THR A 13 -19.20 -7.85 -7.61
CA THR A 13 -20.52 -8.48 -7.73
C THR A 13 -21.40 -8.13 -6.53
N SER A 14 -20.90 -8.13 -5.30
CA SER A 14 -21.66 -7.73 -4.12
C SER A 14 -21.92 -6.22 -4.08
N PHE A 15 -21.06 -5.34 -4.59
CA PHE A 15 -21.44 -3.92 -4.78
C PHE A 15 -22.63 -3.78 -5.75
N LEU A 16 -22.78 -4.72 -6.70
CA LEU A 16 -23.91 -4.82 -7.63
C LEU A 16 -25.08 -5.71 -7.14
N PHE A 17 -24.94 -6.43 -6.02
CA PHE A 17 -25.94 -7.37 -5.48
C PHE A 17 -26.41 -7.07 -4.04
N ILE A 18 -25.75 -6.14 -3.33
CA ILE A 18 -26.19 -5.60 -2.03
C ILE A 18 -27.36 -4.60 -2.22
N LEU A 19 -27.59 -4.12 -3.45
CA LEU A 19 -28.66 -3.17 -3.81
C LEU A 19 -29.93 -3.88 -4.33
N SER A 20 -30.63 -4.63 -3.46
CA SER A 20 -31.73 -5.52 -3.87
C SER A 20 -33.15 -4.89 -3.89
N GLY A 21 -33.44 -4.06 -4.91
CA GLY A 21 -34.77 -3.88 -5.56
C GLY A 21 -35.88 -3.03 -4.88
N CYS A 22 -36.55 -2.14 -5.65
CA CYS A 22 -36.75 -0.73 -5.24
C CYS A 22 -37.86 0.24 -5.91
N THR A 23 -39.16 -0.02 -6.22
CA THR A 23 -40.11 0.97 -6.93
C THR A 23 -41.30 1.57 -6.11
N ALA A 24 -41.95 2.74 -6.33
CA ALA A 24 -41.71 3.99 -7.08
C ALA A 24 -42.76 5.09 -6.67
N LYS A 25 -42.38 6.21 -6.00
CA LYS A 25 -43.17 7.48 -6.02
C LYS A 25 -42.39 8.77 -5.65
N ASP A 26 -42.69 9.84 -6.40
CA ASP A 26 -41.87 11.05 -6.58
C ASP A 26 -42.63 12.34 -6.23
N LYS A 27 -41.93 13.31 -5.62
CA LYS A 27 -42.27 14.76 -5.60
C LYS A 27 -41.02 15.67 -5.54
N SER A 28 -40.21 15.65 -6.59
CA SER A 28 -39.64 16.86 -7.21
C SER A 28 -38.98 17.90 -6.29
N ASN A 29 -37.98 17.51 -5.50
CA ASN A 29 -36.92 18.44 -5.03
C ASN A 29 -35.60 17.72 -4.67
N ASN A 30 -35.39 16.52 -5.23
CA ASN A 30 -34.33 15.60 -4.82
C ASN A 30 -32.92 16.14 -5.12
N PRO A 31 -32.01 16.17 -4.14
CA PRO A 31 -30.62 16.59 -4.36
C PRO A 31 -29.87 15.60 -5.26
N SER A 32 -29.11 16.13 -6.23
CA SER A 32 -28.20 15.33 -7.05
C SER A 32 -26.86 15.14 -6.32
N ALA A 33 -26.28 13.94 -6.42
CA ALA A 33 -25.02 13.62 -5.76
C ALA A 33 -23.85 14.33 -6.45
N LYS A 34 -22.96 14.95 -5.66
CA LYS A 34 -21.84 15.73 -6.18
C LYS A 34 -20.82 14.85 -6.89
N LYS A 35 -20.57 15.12 -8.19
CA LYS A 35 -19.46 14.55 -8.93
C LYS A 35 -18.14 14.99 -8.30
N SER A 36 -17.23 14.04 -8.08
CA SER A 36 -15.96 14.26 -7.40
C SER A 36 -14.98 15.07 -8.25
N THR A 37 -14.21 15.94 -7.61
CA THR A 37 -13.18 16.75 -8.28
C THR A 37 -11.99 15.85 -8.63
N PRO A 38 -11.49 15.85 -9.89
CA PRO A 38 -10.30 15.10 -10.25
C PRO A 38 -9.08 15.54 -9.42
N ILE A 39 -8.44 14.59 -8.74
CA ILE A 39 -7.19 14.83 -8.02
C ILE A 39 -6.03 14.45 -8.94
N HIS A 40 -5.18 15.41 -9.29
CA HIS A 40 -3.98 15.12 -10.07
C HIS A 40 -2.90 14.46 -9.21
N ASN A 41 -2.34 13.36 -9.71
CA ASN A 41 -1.34 12.59 -9.00
C ASN A 41 0.05 13.26 -9.10
N ASN A 42 0.32 14.17 -8.15
CA ASN A 42 1.62 14.87 -8.06
C ASN A 42 2.69 13.94 -7.45
N ILE A 43 3.19 13.04 -8.29
CA ILE A 43 4.41 12.27 -8.07
C ILE A 43 5.58 13.25 -7.87
N ASN A 44 6.25 13.14 -6.73
CA ASN A 44 7.49 13.87 -6.47
C ASN A 44 8.68 12.97 -6.79
N ASN A 45 9.72 13.55 -7.41
CA ASN A 45 10.99 12.88 -7.64
C ASN A 45 11.68 12.50 -6.32
N ALA A 46 12.69 11.63 -6.40
CA ALA A 46 13.45 11.12 -5.25
C ALA A 46 13.89 12.27 -4.32
N LYS A 47 13.45 12.19 -3.06
CA LYS A 47 13.77 13.17 -2.02
C LYS A 47 15.20 12.97 -1.54
N ASP A 48 15.85 14.03 -1.06
CA ASP A 48 17.22 13.94 -0.58
C ASP A 48 17.29 13.22 0.78
N PHE A 49 17.78 11.98 0.77
CA PHE A 49 18.13 11.22 1.97
C PHE A 49 19.53 11.55 2.50
N GLY A 50 20.34 12.33 1.77
CA GLY A 50 21.71 12.70 2.12
C GLY A 50 21.85 13.33 3.51
N LYS A 51 20.83 14.06 3.98
CA LYS A 51 20.69 14.56 5.36
C LYS A 51 21.00 13.54 6.47
N TYR A 52 20.74 12.24 6.22
CA TYR A 52 20.98 11.17 7.18
C TYR A 52 22.44 10.68 7.21
N PHE A 53 23.20 10.88 6.13
CA PHE A 53 24.55 10.34 5.93
C PHE A 53 25.66 11.39 6.13
N ILE A 54 25.29 12.60 6.55
CA ILE A 54 26.22 13.64 7.03
C ILE A 54 26.83 13.17 8.35
N LEU A 55 28.17 13.17 8.41
CA LEU A 55 28.97 12.92 9.60
C LEU A 55 29.51 14.22 10.18
N GLU A 56 29.64 14.27 11.50
CA GLU A 56 30.42 15.31 12.19
C GLU A 56 31.91 14.95 12.15
N LYS A 57 32.79 15.96 12.15
CA LYS A 57 34.24 15.74 12.12
C LYS A 57 34.77 15.49 13.53
N ARG A 58 34.97 14.22 13.88
CA ARG A 58 35.59 13.82 15.15
C ARG A 58 37.10 13.99 15.11
N LYS A 59 37.70 14.37 16.23
CA LYS A 59 39.15 14.26 16.49
C LYS A 59 39.35 13.38 17.71
N ILE A 60 40.10 12.31 17.57
CA ILE A 60 40.45 11.39 18.67
C ILE A 60 41.90 11.57 19.09
N SER A 61 42.20 11.21 20.34
CA SER A 61 43.59 11.24 20.86
C SER A 61 44.42 10.04 20.38
N GLN A 62 45.76 10.13 20.45
CA GLN A 62 46.63 8.99 20.08
C GLN A 62 46.50 7.81 21.05
N SER A 63 46.19 8.06 22.32
CA SER A 63 45.83 7.03 23.31
C SER A 63 44.52 6.35 22.91
N GLU A 64 43.47 7.13 22.66
CA GLU A 64 42.16 6.62 22.24
C GLU A 64 42.22 5.84 20.93
N PHE A 65 43.03 6.27 19.96
CA PHE A 65 43.30 5.50 18.73
C PHE A 65 43.87 4.11 19.04
N ASN A 66 44.78 4.01 20.02
CA ASN A 66 45.36 2.73 20.43
C ASN A 66 44.32 1.86 21.17
N ASP A 67 43.46 2.46 21.99
CA ASP A 67 42.38 1.76 22.70
C ASP A 67 41.29 1.25 21.73
N VAL A 68 40.92 2.05 20.73
CA VAL A 68 40.05 1.65 19.60
C VAL A 68 40.68 0.48 18.83
N LEU A 69 41.96 0.60 18.45
CA LEU A 69 42.69 -0.45 17.74
C LEU A 69 42.72 -1.76 18.55
N LYS A 70 42.90 -1.66 19.88
CA LYS A 70 42.86 -2.80 20.81
C LYS A 70 41.47 -3.43 20.86
N LYS A 71 40.40 -2.66 21.08
CA LYS A 71 39.01 -3.17 21.09
C LYS A 71 38.61 -3.82 19.75
N ILE A 72 39.00 -3.24 18.61
CA ILE A 72 38.80 -3.86 17.29
C ILE A 72 39.53 -5.20 17.21
N SER A 73 40.79 -5.27 17.68
CA SER A 73 41.59 -6.49 17.69
C SER A 73 41.02 -7.57 18.62
N GLU A 74 40.46 -7.18 19.76
CA GLU A 74 39.80 -8.08 20.72
C GLU A 74 38.51 -8.69 20.15
N ILE A 75 37.71 -7.89 19.42
CA ILE A 75 36.46 -8.35 18.80
C ILE A 75 36.74 -9.16 17.53
N ASN A 76 37.67 -8.74 16.65
CA ASN A 76 38.00 -9.44 15.42
C ASN A 76 39.51 -9.40 15.09
N PRO A 77 40.30 -10.39 15.57
CA PRO A 77 41.72 -10.51 15.24
C PRO A 77 42.01 -10.72 13.73
N SER A 78 41.10 -11.36 12.98
CA SER A 78 41.30 -11.69 11.56
C SER A 78 41.23 -10.49 10.61
N LEU A 79 40.63 -9.37 11.02
CA LEU A 79 40.75 -8.10 10.29
C LEU A 79 42.16 -7.50 10.38
N MET A 80 42.90 -7.82 11.45
CA MET A 80 44.20 -7.21 11.74
C MET A 80 45.37 -7.93 11.07
N THR A 81 45.29 -9.25 10.89
CA THR A 81 46.43 -10.12 10.52
C THR A 81 47.04 -9.92 9.13
N ASN A 82 46.43 -9.10 8.26
CA ASN A 82 47.04 -8.63 7.00
C ASN A 82 46.77 -7.14 6.73
N SER A 83 46.44 -6.36 7.78
CA SER A 83 46.23 -4.93 7.62
C SER A 83 47.55 -4.21 7.31
N LEU A 84 47.68 -3.67 6.09
CA LEU A 84 48.68 -2.64 5.79
C LEU A 84 48.50 -1.50 6.79
N PRO A 85 49.57 -0.96 7.41
CA PRO A 85 49.45 0.14 8.35
C PRO A 85 48.88 1.35 7.62
N ALA A 86 47.62 1.68 7.91
CA ALA A 86 46.95 2.83 7.31
C ALA A 86 47.78 4.09 7.56
N SER A 87 48.19 4.76 6.48
CA SER A 87 49.00 5.97 6.53
C SER A 87 48.40 6.96 7.54
N ARG A 88 49.22 7.46 8.48
CA ARG A 88 48.87 8.43 9.54
C ARG A 88 47.83 9.44 9.04
N ASN A 89 46.56 9.20 9.38
CA ASN A 89 45.47 10.12 9.12
C ASN A 89 44.57 10.10 10.35
N SER A 90 44.21 11.29 10.81
CA SER A 90 43.46 11.49 12.04
C SER A 90 41.98 11.11 11.90
N ASP A 91 41.21 11.45 12.91
CA ASP A 91 39.73 11.44 12.89
C ASP A 91 39.11 10.03 12.98
N GLY A 92 39.87 9.03 13.46
CA GLY A 92 39.34 7.72 13.87
C GLY A 92 38.92 6.79 12.72
N ASN A 93 39.60 6.86 11.57
CA ASN A 93 39.19 6.16 10.36
C ASN A 93 40.09 4.94 10.06
N PHE A 94 39.48 3.75 9.98
CA PHE A 94 40.13 2.49 9.68
C PHE A 94 39.60 1.92 8.37
N ILE A 95 40.49 1.44 7.49
CA ILE A 95 40.14 0.87 6.19
C ILE A 95 40.86 -0.48 6.03
N PHE A 96 40.07 -1.52 5.76
CA PHE A 96 40.56 -2.88 5.52
C PHE A 96 40.24 -3.25 4.08
N ASN A 97 41.27 -3.59 3.30
CA ASN A 97 41.14 -4.04 1.91
C ASN A 97 41.24 -5.57 1.87
N GLU A 98 40.39 -6.21 1.08
CA GLU A 98 40.35 -7.67 0.86
C GLU A 98 40.54 -8.50 2.15
N PRO A 99 39.78 -8.22 3.23
CA PRO A 99 39.87 -8.97 4.48
C PRO A 99 39.66 -10.47 4.24
N ASN A 100 40.51 -11.30 4.85
CA ASN A 100 40.47 -12.74 4.68
C ASN A 100 39.42 -13.35 5.64
N LEU A 101 38.16 -13.30 5.20
CA LEU A 101 36.97 -13.70 5.95
C LEU A 101 36.73 -15.23 5.86
N ASN A 102 35.76 -15.67 5.04
CA ASN A 102 35.52 -17.09 4.77
C ASN A 102 35.05 -17.31 3.30
N GLU A 103 34.86 -18.56 2.88
CA GLU A 103 34.53 -18.90 1.48
C GLU A 103 33.06 -18.61 1.08
N PHE A 104 32.19 -18.42 2.07
CA PHE A 104 30.76 -18.13 1.92
C PHE A 104 30.44 -16.64 2.00
N PHE A 105 31.24 -15.84 2.71
CA PHE A 105 31.05 -14.41 2.90
C PHE A 105 32.33 -13.65 2.59
N ASN A 106 32.31 -12.89 1.50
CA ASN A 106 33.45 -12.12 0.98
C ASN A 106 33.08 -10.64 0.86
N VAL A 107 34.03 -9.75 1.19
CA VAL A 107 33.87 -8.29 1.12
C VAL A 107 35.16 -7.69 0.56
N ASN A 108 35.07 -6.89 -0.49
CA ASN A 108 36.26 -6.27 -1.09
C ASN A 108 36.91 -5.20 -0.19
N GLN A 109 36.11 -4.43 0.56
CA GLN A 109 36.62 -3.38 1.45
C GLN A 109 35.66 -3.08 2.60
N ILE A 110 36.22 -2.83 3.78
CA ILE A 110 35.51 -2.37 4.99
C ILE A 110 36.08 -1.00 5.37
N LYS A 111 35.20 -0.06 5.75
CA LYS A 111 35.61 1.21 6.38
C LYS A 111 34.86 1.39 7.68
N LEU A 112 35.60 1.58 8.76
CA LEU A 112 35.07 1.97 10.07
C LEU A 112 35.49 3.43 10.27
N LEU A 113 34.52 4.34 10.29
CA LEU A 113 34.74 5.78 10.22
C LEU A 113 34.26 6.46 11.52
N GLY A 114 35.04 7.42 12.02
CA GLY A 114 34.77 8.05 13.32
C GLY A 114 34.74 7.04 14.47
N ALA A 115 35.64 6.07 14.46
CA ALA A 115 35.81 5.11 15.54
C ALA A 115 36.35 5.80 16.81
N HIS A 116 35.72 5.57 17.96
CA HIS A 116 36.04 6.23 19.22
C HIS A 116 35.64 5.39 20.44
N ILE A 117 36.14 5.75 21.62
CA ILE A 117 35.71 5.14 22.89
C ILE A 117 34.76 6.10 23.61
N GLN A 118 33.58 5.60 23.99
CA GLN A 118 32.67 6.28 24.92
C GLN A 118 32.32 5.30 26.05
N GLU A 119 32.40 5.74 27.31
CA GLU A 119 32.03 4.95 28.50
C GLU A 119 32.77 3.59 28.62
N GLY A 120 33.94 3.47 27.98
CA GLY A 120 34.75 2.24 27.94
C GLY A 120 34.44 1.32 26.75
N GLU A 121 33.46 1.65 25.93
CA GLU A 121 33.02 0.86 24.79
C GLU A 121 33.28 1.50 23.42
N LEU A 122 33.31 0.65 22.39
CA LEU A 122 33.74 1.00 21.04
C LEU A 122 32.56 1.43 20.16
N TYR A 123 32.56 2.69 19.73
CA TYR A 123 31.55 3.26 18.86
C TYR A 123 32.14 3.65 17.49
N PHE A 124 31.26 3.73 16.49
CA PHE A 124 31.59 4.18 15.13
C PHE A 124 30.56 5.20 14.68
N ASP A 125 31.01 6.30 14.06
CA ASP A 125 30.08 7.25 13.43
C ASP A 125 29.50 6.68 12.12
N ARG A 126 30.26 5.81 11.42
CA ARG A 126 29.78 5.08 10.22
C ARG A 126 30.55 3.78 9.94
N ILE A 127 29.84 2.80 9.39
CA ILE A 127 30.42 1.59 8.77
C ILE A 127 30.05 1.58 7.28
N ASP A 128 31.04 1.44 6.39
CA ASP A 128 30.85 1.05 5.00
C ASP A 128 31.37 -0.38 4.78
N LEU A 129 30.56 -1.22 4.13
CA LEU A 129 30.97 -2.52 3.57
C LEU A 129 30.81 -2.43 2.04
N LEU A 130 31.86 -2.75 1.27
CA LEU A 130 31.87 -2.58 -0.19
C LEU A 130 32.20 -3.88 -0.91
N GLY A 131 31.50 -4.15 -2.01
CA GLY A 131 31.71 -5.35 -2.84
C GLY A 131 31.46 -6.64 -2.06
N ILE A 132 30.26 -6.78 -1.49
CA ILE A 132 29.86 -7.92 -0.66
C ILE A 132 29.34 -9.04 -1.56
N LYS A 133 29.77 -10.28 -1.31
CA LYS A 133 29.23 -11.50 -1.92
C LYS A 133 28.96 -12.54 -0.86
N ILE A 134 27.75 -13.08 -0.84
CA ILE A 134 27.34 -14.15 0.07
C ILE A 134 26.87 -15.35 -0.75
N LYS A 135 27.49 -16.51 -0.56
CA LYS A 135 27.05 -17.79 -1.12
C LYS A 135 26.18 -18.52 -0.11
N ASN A 136 25.01 -19.00 -0.54
CA ASN A 136 24.20 -19.90 0.29
C ASN A 136 24.59 -21.38 0.08
N SER A 137 23.97 -22.27 0.84
CA SER A 137 24.15 -23.74 0.73
C SER A 137 23.71 -24.32 -0.63
N SER A 138 22.84 -23.62 -1.36
CA SER A 138 22.45 -23.93 -2.75
C SER A 138 23.46 -23.44 -3.80
N ASN A 139 24.58 -22.84 -3.37
CA ASN A 139 25.63 -22.24 -4.20
C ASN A 139 25.16 -21.02 -5.04
N GLU A 140 24.05 -20.41 -4.65
CA GLU A 140 23.54 -19.16 -5.22
C GLU A 140 24.29 -17.97 -4.58
N THR A 141 24.60 -16.94 -5.37
CA THR A 141 25.37 -15.77 -4.89
C THR A 141 24.48 -14.55 -4.76
N LEU A 142 24.23 -14.12 -3.52
CA LEU A 142 23.74 -12.79 -3.17
C LEU A 142 24.91 -11.80 -3.32
N SER A 143 24.70 -10.69 -4.00
CA SER A 143 25.71 -9.63 -4.15
C SER A 143 25.16 -8.28 -3.70
N PHE A 144 26.01 -7.45 -3.09
CA PHE A 144 25.69 -6.07 -2.71
C PHE A 144 26.86 -5.17 -3.10
N LYS A 145 26.61 -4.10 -3.86
CA LYS A 145 27.66 -3.12 -4.21
C LYS A 145 28.17 -2.40 -2.96
N LYS A 146 27.27 -1.96 -2.07
CA LYS A 146 27.62 -1.30 -0.80
C LYS A 146 26.54 -1.49 0.26
N ILE A 147 26.95 -1.63 1.52
CA ILE A 147 26.10 -1.39 2.70
C ILE A 147 26.73 -0.24 3.49
N THR A 148 25.88 0.65 4.01
CA THR A 148 26.23 1.86 4.76
C THR A 148 25.40 1.91 6.02
N ILE A 149 26.01 2.05 7.19
CA ILE A 149 25.30 2.20 8.46
C ILE A 149 25.85 3.42 9.19
N ILE A 150 24.96 4.31 9.64
CA ILE A 150 25.32 5.55 10.33
C ILE A 150 24.98 5.43 11.82
N SER A 151 25.92 5.78 12.68
CA SER A 151 25.83 5.67 14.13
C SER A 151 25.27 4.32 14.62
N PRO A 152 25.81 3.16 14.18
CA PRO A 152 25.39 1.85 14.68
C PRO A 152 25.49 1.77 16.21
N LYS A 153 24.53 1.11 16.85
CA LYS A 153 24.64 0.77 18.28
C LYS A 153 25.77 -0.23 18.50
N LEU A 154 26.29 -0.27 19.72
CA LEU A 154 27.40 -1.14 20.15
C LEU A 154 27.16 -2.62 19.78
N GLU A 155 25.95 -3.13 20.03
CA GLU A 155 25.57 -4.51 19.74
C GLU A 155 25.54 -4.76 18.23
N THR A 156 25.03 -3.81 17.44
CA THR A 156 25.02 -3.91 15.97
C THR A 156 26.43 -3.86 15.39
N ALA A 157 27.30 -2.98 15.91
CA ALA A 157 28.69 -2.90 15.52
C ALA A 157 29.45 -4.20 15.87
N GLY A 158 29.25 -4.73 17.08
CA GLY A 158 29.78 -6.01 17.52
C GLY A 158 29.31 -7.16 16.64
N LEU A 159 28.01 -7.29 16.37
CA LEU A 159 27.45 -8.34 15.51
C LEU A 159 28.01 -8.30 14.08
N ILE A 160 28.23 -7.11 13.52
CA ILE A 160 28.90 -6.97 12.20
C ILE A 160 30.36 -7.46 12.28
N LEU A 161 31.11 -7.05 13.31
CA LEU A 161 32.51 -7.47 13.48
C LEU A 161 32.64 -8.97 13.77
N LEU A 162 31.68 -9.60 14.46
CA LEU A 162 31.62 -11.05 14.71
C LEU A 162 31.19 -11.84 13.45
N ALA A 163 30.24 -11.32 12.67
CA ALA A 163 29.88 -11.89 11.36
C ALA A 163 31.05 -11.86 10.35
N LEU A 164 32.04 -11.00 10.58
CA LEU A 164 33.30 -10.94 9.84
C LEU A 164 34.37 -11.94 10.37
N GLN A 165 34.07 -12.76 11.38
CA GLN A 165 34.97 -13.84 11.84
C GLN A 165 34.47 -15.23 11.44
N ASP A 166 33.18 -15.50 11.68
CA ASP A 166 32.76 -16.87 11.89
C ASP A 166 32.66 -17.68 10.59
N LYS A 167 33.32 -18.84 10.58
CA LYS A 167 33.23 -19.84 9.51
C LYS A 167 31.96 -20.70 9.63
N LYS A 168 31.13 -20.48 10.65
CA LYS A 168 29.92 -21.25 10.99
C LYS A 168 28.73 -20.37 11.41
N ILE A 169 28.55 -19.20 10.78
CA ILE A 169 27.30 -18.43 10.92
C ILE A 169 26.13 -19.36 10.56
N LYS A 170 25.37 -19.76 11.58
CA LYS A 170 24.05 -20.36 11.38
C LYS A 170 23.09 -19.25 10.99
N GLU A 171 22.21 -19.53 10.03
CA GLU A 171 21.23 -18.58 9.49
C GLU A 171 20.33 -17.95 10.58
N SER A 172 20.22 -18.61 11.75
CA SER A 172 19.55 -18.13 12.96
C SER A 172 20.10 -16.83 13.57
N ASN A 173 21.35 -16.45 13.27
CA ASN A 173 22.08 -15.45 14.07
C ASN A 173 22.08 -14.03 13.47
N PHE A 174 21.55 -13.82 12.26
CA PHE A 174 21.59 -12.52 11.57
C PHE A 174 20.20 -12.13 11.04
N ASN A 175 19.36 -11.63 11.94
CA ASN A 175 18.00 -11.21 11.59
C ASN A 175 18.00 -9.73 11.18
N ILE A 176 17.53 -9.43 9.96
CA ILE A 176 17.42 -8.04 9.48
C ILE A 176 16.46 -7.20 10.35
N ASN A 177 15.50 -7.83 11.03
CA ASN A 177 14.64 -7.14 12.00
C ASN A 177 15.43 -6.61 13.20
N ASP A 178 16.51 -7.28 13.62
CA ASP A 178 17.36 -6.79 14.70
C ASP A 178 18.19 -5.60 14.21
N ILE A 179 18.67 -5.61 12.96
CA ILE A 179 19.34 -4.45 12.35
C ILE A 179 18.39 -3.25 12.18
N LEU A 180 17.07 -3.46 12.10
CA LEU A 180 16.07 -2.39 12.04
C LEU A 180 15.58 -1.92 13.44
N LYS A 181 15.45 -2.83 14.41
CA LYS A 181 15.09 -2.52 15.81
C LYS A 181 16.26 -1.91 16.60
N GLN A 182 17.47 -2.42 16.38
CA GLN A 182 18.73 -1.99 17.00
C GLN A 182 19.52 -1.03 16.11
N GLY A 183 19.05 -0.78 14.88
CA GLY A 183 19.70 0.10 13.92
C GLY A 183 20.03 1.49 14.45
N GLY A 184 21.10 2.05 13.89
CA GLY A 184 21.59 3.39 14.20
C GLY A 184 20.71 4.51 13.65
N LYS A 185 21.34 5.64 13.33
CA LYS A 185 20.67 6.81 12.72
C LYS A 185 20.16 6.52 11.30
N ALA A 186 20.87 5.69 10.52
CA ALA A 186 20.48 5.35 9.15
C ALA A 186 21.13 4.06 8.62
N LEU A 187 20.52 3.51 7.57
CA LEU A 187 20.97 2.36 6.77
C LEU A 187 20.80 2.69 5.28
N ALA A 188 21.79 2.36 4.45
CA ALA A 188 21.62 2.31 3.00
C ALA A 188 22.27 1.05 2.41
N ILE A 189 21.59 0.40 1.48
CA ILE A 189 22.03 -0.79 0.74
C ILE A 189 21.98 -0.44 -0.75
N GLU A 190 23.14 -0.36 -1.39
CA GLU A 190 23.29 -0.02 -2.79
C GLU A 190 23.56 -1.28 -3.63
N GLY A 191 22.88 -1.41 -4.77
CA GLY A 191 23.13 -2.44 -5.77
C GLY A 191 23.06 -3.87 -5.20
N PHE A 192 21.92 -4.23 -4.60
CA PHE A 192 21.63 -5.62 -4.29
C PHE A 192 21.26 -6.39 -5.57
N SER A 193 21.79 -7.60 -5.72
CA SER A 193 21.34 -8.53 -6.75
C SER A 193 21.46 -9.98 -6.30
N VAL A 194 20.51 -10.80 -6.76
CA VAL A 194 20.56 -12.26 -6.64
C VAL A 194 20.07 -12.87 -7.95
N SER A 195 20.71 -13.97 -8.38
CA SER A 195 20.31 -14.75 -9.55
C SER A 195 20.31 -16.23 -9.21
N THR A 196 19.24 -16.92 -9.60
CA THR A 196 19.00 -18.34 -9.40
C THR A 196 18.69 -19.00 -10.75
N LYS A 197 18.45 -20.31 -10.76
CA LYS A 197 17.99 -21.02 -11.97
C LYS A 197 16.55 -20.66 -12.38
N GLN A 198 15.78 -20.02 -11.47
CA GLN A 198 14.35 -19.72 -11.67
C GLN A 198 14.09 -18.23 -11.95
N GLY A 199 15.04 -17.34 -11.66
CA GLY A 199 14.92 -15.91 -11.90
C GLY A 199 16.09 -15.09 -11.35
N ALA A 200 15.96 -13.77 -11.43
CA ALA A 200 16.84 -12.79 -10.82
C ALA A 200 16.03 -11.66 -10.18
N LEU A 201 16.58 -11.06 -9.13
CA LEU A 201 16.06 -9.88 -8.46
C LEU A 201 17.21 -8.88 -8.28
N SER A 202 17.03 -7.67 -8.80
CA SER A 202 17.89 -6.51 -8.53
C SER A 202 17.13 -5.50 -7.67
N ILE A 203 17.86 -4.80 -6.79
CA ILE A 203 17.36 -3.59 -6.11
C ILE A 203 18.50 -2.57 -6.13
N GLY A 204 18.31 -1.47 -6.86
CA GLY A 204 19.34 -0.44 -7.04
C GLY A 204 19.70 0.28 -5.74
N ASN A 205 18.73 0.60 -4.89
CA ASN A 205 18.97 1.19 -3.57
C ASN A 205 17.85 0.85 -2.57
N ILE A 206 18.19 0.65 -1.30
CA ILE A 206 17.28 0.64 -0.15
C ILE A 206 17.85 1.60 0.88
N ILE A 207 17.09 2.62 1.29
CA ILE A 207 17.49 3.61 2.29
C ILE A 207 16.48 3.64 3.43
N TRP A 208 16.97 3.71 4.66
CA TRP A 208 16.19 4.05 5.85
C TRP A 208 16.97 5.08 6.69
N GLY A 209 16.28 6.07 7.25
CA GLY A 209 16.89 7.10 8.09
C GLY A 209 15.94 7.66 9.13
N ARG A 210 16.46 7.92 10.33
CA ARG A 210 15.69 8.34 11.51
C ARG A 210 16.04 9.79 11.89
N ASP A 211 15.03 10.63 12.06
CA ASP A 211 15.17 11.94 12.71
C ASP A 211 14.65 11.88 14.16
N GLN A 212 15.58 11.59 15.06
CA GLN A 212 15.34 11.48 16.51
C GLN A 212 14.79 12.78 17.13
N LYS A 213 14.96 13.96 16.50
CA LYS A 213 14.42 15.23 17.01
C LYS A 213 12.93 15.41 16.67
N GLN A 214 12.44 14.66 15.68
CA GLN A 214 11.06 14.71 15.22
C GLN A 214 10.29 13.40 15.49
N GLU A 215 10.94 12.38 16.06
CA GLU A 215 10.41 11.02 16.28
C GLU A 215 9.86 10.37 15.00
N ILE A 216 10.53 10.60 13.86
CA ILE A 216 10.13 10.08 12.54
C ILE A 216 11.22 9.28 11.83
N SER A 217 10.79 8.32 11.03
CA SER A 217 11.62 7.61 10.05
C SER A 217 11.18 7.90 8.61
N ASP A 218 12.15 8.06 7.72
CA ASP A 218 11.96 8.02 6.27
C ASP A 218 12.51 6.68 5.73
N PHE A 219 11.86 6.15 4.69
CA PHE A 219 12.22 4.92 3.99
C PHE A 219 12.12 5.11 2.48
N GLN A 220 13.02 4.49 1.72
CA GLN A 220 12.98 4.47 0.26
C GLN A 220 13.55 3.15 -0.27
N VAL A 221 12.97 2.67 -1.36
CA VAL A 221 13.54 1.66 -2.24
C VAL A 221 13.47 2.16 -3.68
N MET A 222 14.53 1.94 -4.45
CA MET A 222 14.66 2.40 -5.84
C MET A 222 15.13 1.27 -6.76
N ASN A 223 14.66 1.32 -8.01
CA ASN A 223 15.03 0.42 -9.10
C ASN A 223 14.95 -1.05 -8.66
N ILE A 224 13.75 -1.50 -8.29
CA ILE A 224 13.48 -2.93 -8.12
C ILE A 224 13.22 -3.50 -9.51
N GLU A 225 13.93 -4.55 -9.89
CA GLU A 225 13.65 -5.32 -11.10
C GLU A 225 13.64 -6.81 -10.75
N PHE A 226 12.60 -7.51 -11.16
CA PHE A 226 12.44 -8.94 -11.01
C PHE A 226 12.20 -9.55 -12.39
N TYR A 227 12.95 -10.61 -12.71
CA TYR A 227 12.69 -11.47 -13.84
C TYR A 227 12.62 -12.91 -13.34
N GLY A 228 11.62 -13.68 -13.73
CA GLY A 228 11.51 -15.08 -13.34
C GLY A 228 10.57 -15.86 -14.23
N LYS A 229 10.26 -17.08 -13.80
CA LYS A 229 9.31 -17.97 -14.49
C LYS A 229 8.13 -18.33 -13.60
N ASP A 230 6.96 -18.47 -14.20
CA ASP A 230 5.81 -19.10 -13.56
C ASP A 230 5.99 -20.63 -13.46
N ASN A 231 5.02 -21.31 -12.83
CA ASN A 231 5.03 -22.77 -12.64
C ASN A 231 4.95 -23.58 -13.96
N LEU A 232 4.79 -22.93 -15.10
CA LEU A 232 4.70 -23.52 -16.44
C LEU A 232 5.92 -23.14 -17.31
N GLY A 233 6.82 -22.29 -16.80
CA GLY A 233 8.05 -21.87 -17.46
C GLY A 233 7.97 -20.52 -18.17
N ASN A 234 6.82 -19.84 -18.13
CA ASN A 234 6.58 -18.58 -18.85
C ASN A 234 7.19 -17.39 -18.11
N ALA A 235 7.70 -16.42 -18.86
CA ALA A 235 8.36 -15.26 -18.28
C ALA A 235 7.39 -14.37 -17.46
N ILE A 236 7.84 -13.98 -16.27
CA ILE A 236 7.27 -12.91 -15.46
C ILE A 236 8.36 -11.84 -15.29
N GLU A 237 8.01 -10.60 -15.59
CA GLU A 237 8.83 -9.42 -15.27
C GLU A 237 8.04 -8.52 -14.33
N ALA A 238 8.68 -7.99 -13.29
CA ALA A 238 8.13 -6.89 -12.49
C ALA A 238 9.18 -5.82 -12.29
N SER A 239 8.80 -4.55 -12.37
CA SER A 239 9.69 -3.43 -12.08
C SER A 239 8.99 -2.31 -11.31
N LEU A 240 9.77 -1.59 -10.51
CA LEU A 240 9.33 -0.42 -9.76
C LEU A 240 10.50 0.58 -9.68
N SER A 241 10.33 1.76 -10.29
CA SER A 241 11.35 2.81 -10.25
C SER A 241 11.61 3.31 -8.83
N SER A 242 10.55 3.51 -8.02
CA SER A 242 10.72 3.73 -6.57
C SER A 242 9.45 3.50 -5.75
N SER A 243 9.64 3.14 -4.48
CA SER A 243 8.67 3.38 -3.40
C SER A 243 9.36 4.19 -2.30
N THR A 244 8.74 5.27 -1.85
CA THR A 244 9.24 6.16 -0.80
C THR A 244 8.14 6.42 0.22
N VAL A 245 8.47 6.30 1.51
CA VAL A 245 7.59 6.63 2.62
C VAL A 245 8.34 7.59 3.54
N MET A 246 7.72 8.72 3.89
CA MET A 246 8.35 9.78 4.68
C MET A 246 7.57 10.05 5.95
N GLY A 247 8.23 10.52 7.00
CA GLY A 247 7.59 11.01 8.22
C GLY A 247 6.90 9.93 9.05
N ILE A 248 7.30 8.66 8.92
CA ILE A 248 6.70 7.54 9.65
C ILE A 248 6.91 7.75 11.15
N SER A 249 5.83 7.91 11.91
CA SER A 249 5.91 8.08 13.36
C SER A 249 6.56 6.86 14.04
N GLU A 250 7.64 7.08 14.78
CA GLU A 250 8.39 5.99 15.45
C GLU A 250 7.55 5.23 16.47
N LYS A 251 6.55 5.90 17.07
CA LYS A 251 5.58 5.29 18.00
C LYS A 251 4.79 4.14 17.35
N ILE A 252 4.58 4.21 16.03
CA ILE A 252 3.92 3.14 15.26
C ILE A 252 4.89 1.99 15.01
N LEU A 253 6.15 2.29 14.63
CA LEU A 253 7.17 1.26 14.35
C LEU A 253 7.49 0.40 15.58
N GLN A 254 7.37 0.95 16.78
CA GLN A 254 7.50 0.22 18.04
C GLN A 254 6.36 -0.81 18.20
N ASN A 255 5.11 -0.41 17.95
CA ASN A 255 3.94 -1.28 18.08
C ASN A 255 3.85 -2.35 16.97
N PHE A 256 4.32 -2.05 15.76
CA PHE A 256 4.43 -3.03 14.65
C PHE A 256 5.45 -4.15 14.93
N SER A 257 6.24 -4.07 16.00
CA SER A 257 7.38 -4.96 16.26
C SER A 257 7.02 -6.35 16.79
N SER A 258 5.74 -6.58 17.13
CA SER A 258 5.15 -7.84 17.61
C SER A 258 3.95 -8.27 16.76
N THR A 259 4.12 -9.38 16.03
CA THR A 259 3.09 -10.12 15.26
C THR A 259 2.12 -9.30 14.38
N LEU A 260 2.35 -9.37 13.06
CA LEU A 260 1.45 -8.88 12.00
C LEU A 260 0.14 -9.68 11.92
N ASN A 261 -0.73 -9.54 12.93
CA ASN A 261 -2.14 -9.90 12.82
C ASN A 261 -2.92 -8.72 12.22
N LEU A 262 -3.89 -8.99 11.34
CA LEU A 262 -4.77 -7.95 10.77
C LEU A 262 -5.56 -7.21 11.86
N GLU A 263 -5.95 -7.91 12.92
CA GLU A 263 -6.63 -7.30 14.08
C GLU A 263 -5.70 -6.31 14.81
N ASN A 264 -4.43 -6.68 15.04
CA ASN A 264 -3.42 -5.79 15.64
C ASN A 264 -3.12 -4.58 14.75
N ILE A 265 -3.13 -4.74 13.42
CA ILE A 265 -2.93 -3.63 12.48
C ILE A 265 -4.13 -2.68 12.54
N TYR A 266 -5.36 -3.21 12.64
CA TYR A 266 -6.57 -2.38 12.73
C TYR A 266 -6.68 -1.67 14.09
N SER A 267 -6.43 -2.35 15.22
CA SER A 267 -6.44 -1.71 16.54
C SER A 267 -5.40 -0.60 16.61
N ASN A 268 -4.14 -0.87 16.25
CA ASN A 268 -3.10 0.18 16.23
C ASN A 268 -3.42 1.34 15.28
N PHE A 269 -4.13 1.09 14.16
CA PHE A 269 -4.57 2.15 13.24
C PHE A 269 -5.73 3.00 13.80
N VAL A 270 -6.59 2.42 14.64
CA VAL A 270 -7.69 3.11 15.33
C VAL A 270 -7.20 3.86 16.57
N ASP A 271 -6.33 3.24 17.37
CA ASP A 271 -5.72 3.81 18.58
C ASP A 271 -4.75 4.95 18.23
N SER A 272 -4.14 4.91 17.03
CA SER A 272 -3.31 6.00 16.51
C SER A 272 -4.17 7.19 16.05
N THR A 273 -4.62 7.97 17.01
CA THR A 273 -5.21 9.34 16.89
C THR A 273 -4.24 10.38 16.33
N PHE A 274 -3.22 9.95 15.59
CA PHE A 274 -2.07 10.73 15.15
C PHE A 274 -1.80 10.56 13.64
N LYS A 275 -1.13 11.54 13.05
CA LYS A 275 -0.57 11.47 11.70
C LYS A 275 0.42 10.30 11.63
N LEU A 276 0.22 9.37 10.71
CA LEU A 276 0.99 8.11 10.62
C LEU A 276 2.28 8.28 9.82
N TYR A 277 2.22 9.09 8.77
CA TYR A 277 3.29 9.41 7.84
C TYR A 277 3.08 10.82 7.26
N ASP A 278 4.04 11.36 6.52
CA ASP A 278 3.90 12.58 5.71
C ASP A 278 3.43 12.27 4.30
N SER A 279 4.10 11.32 3.64
CA SER A 279 3.83 10.96 2.26
C SER A 279 4.20 9.52 1.97
N ILE A 280 3.36 8.84 1.18
CA ILE A 280 3.73 7.63 0.44
C ILE A 280 3.78 8.01 -1.05
N ASP A 281 4.82 7.57 -1.74
CA ASP A 281 5.07 7.75 -3.17
C ASP A 281 5.46 6.40 -3.77
N VAL A 282 4.69 5.87 -4.72
CA VAL A 282 4.98 4.63 -5.46
C VAL A 282 4.99 4.97 -6.94
N ASN A 283 6.12 4.79 -7.62
CA ASN A 283 6.39 5.38 -8.94
C ASN A 283 6.81 4.31 -9.96
N ASP A 284 6.19 4.36 -11.14
CA ASP A 284 6.38 3.46 -12.30
C ASP A 284 6.38 1.97 -11.91
N LEU A 285 5.24 1.48 -11.45
CA LEU A 285 5.00 0.05 -11.26
C LEU A 285 4.61 -0.59 -12.59
N GLN A 286 5.38 -1.59 -13.02
CA GLN A 286 5.01 -2.48 -14.13
C GLN A 286 5.10 -3.94 -13.72
N LEU A 287 4.13 -4.75 -14.15
CA LEU A 287 4.14 -6.21 -14.07
C LEU A 287 3.76 -6.77 -15.44
N LYS A 288 4.62 -7.56 -16.06
CA LYS A 288 4.38 -8.25 -17.33
C LYS A 288 4.34 -9.76 -17.07
N SER A 289 3.41 -10.44 -17.72
CA SER A 289 3.46 -11.88 -17.96
C SER A 289 3.07 -12.17 -19.40
N GLU A 290 3.02 -13.45 -19.77
CA GLU A 290 2.43 -13.92 -21.02
C GLU A 290 0.94 -13.53 -21.14
N TYR A 291 0.19 -13.61 -20.02
CA TYR A 291 -1.27 -13.45 -20.01
C TYR A 291 -1.73 -11.98 -19.93
N ALA A 292 -0.96 -11.12 -19.26
CA ALA A 292 -1.35 -9.74 -19.04
C ALA A 292 -0.15 -8.79 -18.92
N THR A 293 -0.42 -7.48 -18.91
CA THR A 293 0.53 -6.47 -18.43
C THR A 293 -0.20 -5.40 -17.65
N LEU A 294 0.16 -5.26 -16.37
CA LEU A 294 -0.26 -4.17 -15.51
C LEU A 294 0.79 -3.06 -15.57
N LYS A 295 0.36 -1.80 -15.71
CA LYS A 295 1.22 -0.62 -15.58
C LYS A 295 0.46 0.52 -14.88
N THR A 296 1.15 1.22 -14.00
CA THR A 296 0.77 2.58 -13.57
C THR A 296 2.02 3.45 -13.45
N ALA A 297 1.90 4.73 -13.82
CA ALA A 297 2.95 5.71 -13.53
C ALA A 297 3.11 5.96 -12.02
N GLY A 298 2.08 5.67 -11.21
CA GLY A 298 2.23 5.66 -9.76
C GLY A 298 0.96 5.82 -8.93
N PHE A 299 1.16 5.91 -7.63
CA PHE A 299 0.17 6.19 -6.59
C PHE A 299 0.81 7.05 -5.50
N THR A 300 0.07 8.04 -4.98
CA THR A 300 0.52 8.88 -3.88
C THR A 300 -0.51 8.97 -2.77
N SER A 301 0.00 9.05 -1.54
CA SER A 301 -0.74 9.40 -0.32
C SER A 301 -0.05 10.59 0.36
N ARG A 302 -0.83 11.47 1.00
CA ARG A 302 -0.35 12.74 1.58
C ARG A 302 -1.14 13.09 2.84
N GLN A 303 -0.55 12.92 4.02
CA GLN A 303 -1.20 13.26 5.29
C GLN A 303 -0.74 14.63 5.82
N LYS A 304 -1.68 15.40 6.36
CA LYS A 304 -1.45 16.65 7.10
C LYS A 304 -2.24 16.59 8.40
N GLY A 305 -1.52 16.58 9.53
CA GLY A 305 -2.11 16.63 10.87
C GLY A 305 -1.93 18.01 11.50
N LYS A 306 -2.98 18.57 12.10
CA LYS A 306 -2.91 19.74 13.00
C LYS A 306 -4.11 19.75 13.95
N SER A 307 -3.88 19.99 15.25
CA SER A 307 -4.93 20.22 16.25
C SER A 307 -6.05 19.16 16.28
N GLY A 308 -5.68 17.88 16.27
CA GLY A 308 -6.64 16.75 16.27
C GLY A 308 -7.35 16.50 14.92
N ILE A 309 -7.03 17.27 13.87
CA ILE A 309 -7.54 17.04 12.51
C ILE A 309 -6.43 16.45 11.64
N ILE A 310 -6.68 15.28 11.07
CA ILE A 310 -5.79 14.57 10.15
C ILE A 310 -6.49 14.51 8.79
N LYS A 311 -5.95 15.26 7.81
CA LYS A 311 -6.40 15.20 6.42
C LYS A 311 -5.47 14.31 5.62
N ASN A 312 -6.00 13.33 4.89
CA ASN A 312 -5.26 12.54 3.92
C ASN A 312 -5.80 12.78 2.50
N ARG A 313 -4.92 12.72 1.51
CA ARG A 313 -5.25 12.75 0.09
C ARG A 313 -4.58 11.57 -0.60
N TYR A 314 -5.40 10.74 -1.24
CA TYR A 314 -5.00 9.60 -2.05
C TYR A 314 -5.23 9.93 -3.53
N SER A 315 -4.27 9.61 -4.39
CA SER A 315 -4.41 9.75 -5.84
C SER A 315 -3.61 8.67 -6.56
N SER A 316 -4.22 8.02 -7.55
CA SER A 316 -3.52 7.15 -8.49
C SER A 316 -3.34 7.86 -9.83
N SER A 317 -2.22 7.59 -10.50
CA SER A 317 -2.19 7.65 -11.96
C SER A 317 -3.11 6.56 -12.53
N PRO A 318 -3.50 6.63 -13.82
CA PRO A 318 -4.25 5.55 -14.45
C PRO A 318 -3.52 4.20 -14.34
N ILE A 319 -4.20 3.21 -13.78
CA ILE A 319 -3.76 1.82 -13.67
C ILE A 319 -4.34 1.06 -14.86
N THR A 320 -3.47 0.73 -15.81
CA THR A 320 -3.80 -0.04 -17.01
C THR A 320 -3.53 -1.53 -16.78
N ILE A 321 -4.48 -2.38 -17.19
CA ILE A 321 -4.29 -3.83 -17.30
C ILE A 321 -4.62 -4.23 -18.75
N GLU A 322 -3.61 -4.67 -19.49
CA GLU A 322 -3.72 -5.10 -20.88
C GLU A 322 -3.73 -6.63 -20.96
N LEU A 323 -4.76 -7.23 -21.57
CA LEU A 323 -4.97 -8.67 -21.66
C LEU A 323 -4.42 -9.23 -22.97
N LYS A 324 -3.46 -10.16 -22.86
CA LYS A 324 -2.76 -10.80 -23.99
C LYS A 324 -3.37 -12.17 -24.30
N ASN A 325 -2.80 -13.23 -23.72
CA ASN A 325 -3.14 -14.64 -23.91
C ASN A 325 -4.08 -15.15 -22.81
N SER A 326 -4.91 -16.14 -23.14
CA SER A 326 -5.88 -16.72 -22.19
C SER A 326 -5.15 -17.57 -21.14
N PRO A 327 -5.38 -17.37 -19.83
CA PRO A 327 -4.70 -18.14 -18.79
C PRO A 327 -5.07 -19.63 -18.81
N PRO A 328 -4.17 -20.55 -18.41
CA PRO A 328 -4.39 -22.00 -18.53
C PRO A 328 -5.32 -22.61 -17.46
N SER A 329 -5.67 -21.88 -16.39
CA SER A 329 -6.75 -22.30 -15.48
C SER A 329 -8.09 -22.10 -16.17
N LYS A 330 -8.96 -23.11 -16.17
CA LYS A 330 -10.29 -23.07 -16.79
C LYS A 330 -11.13 -21.88 -16.27
N GLU A 331 -11.03 -21.59 -14.98
CA GLU A 331 -11.72 -20.48 -14.33
C GLU A 331 -11.17 -19.12 -14.80
N ALA A 332 -9.84 -19.00 -14.88
CA ALA A 332 -9.16 -17.79 -15.32
C ALA A 332 -9.35 -17.52 -16.82
N ALA A 333 -9.33 -18.57 -17.67
CA ALA A 333 -9.74 -18.51 -19.07
C ALA A 333 -11.18 -18.03 -19.22
N SER A 334 -12.12 -18.60 -18.44
CA SER A 334 -13.53 -18.21 -18.48
C SER A 334 -13.74 -16.74 -18.11
N ALA A 335 -13.02 -16.25 -17.10
CA ALA A 335 -13.05 -14.84 -16.70
C ALA A 335 -12.42 -13.92 -17.76
N PHE A 336 -11.28 -14.31 -18.33
CA PHE A 336 -10.59 -13.59 -19.40
C PHE A 336 -11.46 -13.45 -20.66
N GLU A 337 -12.10 -14.54 -21.10
CA GLU A 337 -13.03 -14.51 -22.24
C GLU A 337 -14.29 -13.69 -21.93
N ALA A 338 -14.83 -13.75 -20.71
CA ALA A 338 -15.94 -12.89 -20.30
C ALA A 338 -15.56 -11.40 -20.37
N ILE A 339 -14.39 -11.01 -19.86
CA ILE A 339 -13.90 -9.62 -19.91
C ILE A 339 -13.66 -9.16 -21.36
N LYS A 340 -13.08 -10.01 -22.22
CA LYS A 340 -12.92 -9.72 -23.65
C LYS A 340 -14.27 -9.59 -24.36
N LYS A 341 -15.27 -10.41 -24.04
CA LYS A 341 -16.64 -10.34 -24.62
C LYS A 341 -17.48 -9.17 -24.12
N ILE A 342 -17.23 -8.67 -22.90
CA ILE A 342 -17.73 -7.36 -22.40
C ILE A 342 -17.02 -6.19 -23.14
N GLY A 343 -15.97 -6.48 -23.92
CA GLY A 343 -15.31 -5.56 -24.82
C GLY A 343 -14.11 -4.85 -24.21
N TYR A 344 -13.41 -5.49 -23.26
CA TYR A 344 -12.14 -5.01 -22.70
C TYR A 344 -10.99 -5.95 -23.07
N SER A 345 -10.20 -5.57 -24.07
CA SER A 345 -8.81 -6.05 -24.22
C SER A 345 -7.85 -5.29 -23.30
N LYS A 346 -8.19 -4.05 -22.96
CA LYS A 346 -7.40 -3.14 -22.13
C LYS A 346 -8.33 -2.46 -21.12
N ILE A 347 -8.20 -2.84 -19.86
CA ILE A 347 -8.84 -2.17 -18.73
C ILE A 347 -7.94 -0.98 -18.36
N THR A 348 -8.52 0.17 -18.03
CA THR A 348 -7.76 1.26 -17.38
C THR A 348 -8.67 1.93 -16.38
N PHE A 349 -8.23 1.97 -15.12
CA PHE A 349 -8.99 2.56 -14.02
C PHE A 349 -8.15 3.57 -13.23
N GLN A 350 -8.81 4.50 -12.54
CA GLN A 350 -8.16 5.48 -11.68
C GLN A 350 -8.92 5.61 -10.36
N TYR A 351 -8.19 5.84 -9.28
CA TYR A 351 -8.74 6.02 -7.93
C TYR A 351 -8.21 7.32 -7.31
N ASN A 352 -9.10 8.14 -6.74
CA ASN A 352 -8.71 9.27 -5.89
C ASN A 352 -9.68 9.42 -4.71
N GLN A 353 -9.21 9.96 -3.59
CA GLN A 353 -10.05 10.23 -2.41
C GLN A 353 -9.38 11.26 -1.49
N GLU A 354 -10.17 12.11 -0.84
CA GLU A 354 -9.74 12.88 0.33
C GLU A 354 -10.48 12.38 1.58
N SER A 355 -9.77 12.30 2.71
CA SER A 355 -10.34 11.94 4.01
C SER A 355 -9.94 12.94 5.08
N GLU A 356 -10.86 13.25 5.99
CA GLU A 356 -10.64 14.11 7.14
C GLU A 356 -11.14 13.43 8.40
N LEU A 357 -10.20 12.95 9.22
CA LEU A 357 -10.48 12.43 10.56
C LEU A 357 -10.29 13.58 11.56
N ASN A 358 -11.31 13.87 12.36
CA ASN A 358 -11.24 14.82 13.46
C ASN A 358 -11.43 14.08 14.78
N THR A 359 -10.36 13.96 15.56
CA THR A 359 -10.31 13.25 16.84
C THR A 359 -10.87 14.08 18.00
N ASN A 360 -11.20 15.36 17.77
CA ASN A 360 -11.88 16.19 18.77
C ASN A 360 -13.41 15.96 18.75
N THR A 361 -13.95 15.48 17.63
CA THR A 361 -15.39 15.21 17.41
C THR A 361 -15.69 13.74 17.11
N ASN A 362 -14.64 12.90 16.99
CA ASN A 362 -14.71 11.50 16.56
C ASN A 362 -15.54 11.31 15.29
N THR A 363 -15.20 12.09 14.26
CA THR A 363 -15.83 12.10 12.93
C THR A 363 -14.82 11.80 11.83
N LEU A 364 -15.20 10.99 10.84
CA LEU A 364 -14.49 10.79 9.58
C LEU A 364 -15.35 11.27 8.41
N LYS A 365 -14.88 12.28 7.68
CA LYS A 365 -15.46 12.71 6.41
C LYS A 365 -14.63 12.21 5.23
N ILE A 366 -15.26 11.56 4.27
CA ILE A 366 -14.70 11.23 2.95
C ILE A 366 -15.29 12.18 1.91
N SER A 367 -14.45 12.75 1.08
CA SER A 367 -14.83 13.69 0.02
C SER A 367 -13.96 13.51 -1.23
N ASN A 368 -14.47 13.91 -2.39
CA ASN A 368 -13.81 13.70 -3.69
C ASN A 368 -13.44 12.22 -3.95
N GLY A 369 -14.14 11.27 -3.32
CA GLY A 369 -13.97 9.84 -3.56
C GLY A 369 -14.35 9.51 -5.00
N SER A 370 -13.47 8.85 -5.75
CA SER A 370 -13.67 8.57 -7.17
C SER A 370 -13.05 7.25 -7.59
N VAL A 371 -13.81 6.49 -8.38
CA VAL A 371 -13.35 5.30 -9.13
C VAL A 371 -13.85 5.45 -10.56
N SER A 372 -12.92 5.73 -11.48
CA SER A 372 -13.20 5.81 -12.92
C SER A 372 -12.75 4.53 -13.61
N LEU A 373 -13.60 3.91 -14.42
CA LEU A 373 -13.24 2.87 -15.39
C LEU A 373 -13.36 3.46 -16.80
N LYS A 374 -12.23 3.62 -17.48
CA LYS A 374 -12.18 4.18 -18.83
C LYS A 374 -13.06 3.36 -19.77
N ASP A 375 -13.86 4.07 -20.57
CA ASP A 375 -14.81 3.52 -21.54
C ASP A 375 -15.91 2.63 -20.88
N GLY A 376 -16.11 2.77 -19.56
CA GLY A 376 -17.01 1.97 -18.73
C GLY A 376 -17.94 2.78 -17.81
N PHE A 377 -17.42 3.44 -16.77
CA PHE A 377 -18.20 4.27 -15.84
C PHE A 377 -17.34 5.28 -15.06
N ASP A 378 -17.96 6.30 -14.49
CA ASP A 378 -17.37 7.14 -13.43
C ASP A 378 -18.21 7.03 -12.15
N LEU A 379 -17.60 6.56 -11.07
CA LEU A 379 -18.23 6.49 -9.74
C LEU A 379 -17.65 7.59 -8.84
N SER A 380 -18.47 8.52 -8.38
CA SER A 380 -18.14 9.49 -7.34
C SER A 380 -18.84 9.12 -6.03
N TYR A 381 -18.18 9.33 -4.90
CA TYR A 381 -18.76 9.11 -3.57
C TYR A 381 -18.20 10.08 -2.53
N ASN A 382 -19.06 10.45 -1.59
CA ASN A 382 -18.75 11.29 -0.43
C ASN A 382 -19.53 10.76 0.77
N TYR A 383 -18.97 10.76 1.98
CA TYR A 383 -19.73 10.41 3.18
C TYR A 383 -19.17 11.07 4.45
N SER A 384 -19.96 11.14 5.51
CA SER A 384 -19.55 11.55 6.85
C SER A 384 -20.09 10.54 7.85
N VAL A 385 -19.23 10.08 8.75
CA VAL A 385 -19.59 9.22 9.88
C VAL A 385 -19.05 9.78 11.18
N SER A 386 -19.80 9.60 12.27
CA SER A 386 -19.51 10.12 13.61
C SER A 386 -19.59 9.03 14.69
N ASN A 387 -19.24 9.40 15.93
CA ASN A 387 -19.16 8.52 17.09
C ASN A 387 -18.18 7.34 16.92
N LEU A 388 -17.01 7.61 16.32
CA LEU A 388 -15.97 6.62 16.02
C LEU A 388 -15.20 6.06 17.24
N ASN A 389 -15.80 6.11 18.42
CA ASN A 389 -15.23 5.69 19.71
C ASN A 389 -14.83 4.20 19.74
N ASN A 390 -15.45 3.38 18.88
CA ASN A 390 -14.99 2.03 18.57
C ASN A 390 -15.28 1.69 17.11
N LEU A 391 -14.29 1.88 16.23
CA LEU A 391 -14.34 1.55 14.80
C LEU A 391 -14.43 0.05 14.46
N THR A 392 -14.46 -0.85 15.46
CA THR A 392 -14.75 -2.29 15.25
C THR A 392 -16.23 -2.63 15.42
N ASP A 393 -17.01 -1.82 16.15
CA ASP A 393 -18.45 -2.05 16.35
C ASP A 393 -19.29 -1.05 15.56
N ILE A 394 -19.72 -1.50 14.38
CA ILE A 394 -20.61 -0.76 13.47
C ILE A 394 -21.94 -0.34 14.13
N LYS A 395 -22.33 -0.95 15.25
CA LYS A 395 -23.53 -0.54 16.01
C LYS A 395 -23.35 0.75 16.80
N ASN A 396 -22.13 1.29 16.90
CA ASN A 396 -21.87 2.57 17.57
C ASN A 396 -21.58 3.70 16.58
N VAL A 397 -21.23 3.38 15.33
CA VAL A 397 -20.93 4.38 14.30
C VAL A 397 -22.24 4.95 13.74
N ASN A 398 -22.32 6.28 13.66
CA ASN A 398 -23.44 6.99 13.04
C ASN A 398 -23.05 7.49 11.64
N LEU A 399 -24.03 7.60 10.75
CA LEU A 399 -23.94 8.25 9.45
C LEU A 399 -24.53 9.66 9.53
N ASP A 400 -23.75 10.67 9.13
CA ASP A 400 -24.19 12.07 9.06
C ASP A 400 -24.52 12.50 7.61
N GLU A 401 -23.85 11.92 6.62
CA GLU A 401 -24.02 12.24 5.19
C GLU A 401 -23.57 11.05 4.33
N PHE A 402 -24.29 10.73 3.25
CA PHE A 402 -23.83 9.85 2.18
C PHE A 402 -24.28 10.37 0.81
N GLN A 403 -23.38 10.32 -0.18
CA GLN A 403 -23.66 10.62 -1.57
C GLN A 403 -22.93 9.62 -2.48
N LEU A 404 -23.62 9.12 -3.49
CA LEU A 404 -23.11 8.25 -4.55
C LEU A 404 -23.59 8.77 -5.89
N ARG A 405 -22.69 8.95 -6.87
CA ARG A 405 -23.04 9.26 -8.27
C ARG A 405 -22.35 8.25 -9.17
N PHE A 406 -23.11 7.55 -10.00
CA PHE A 406 -22.60 6.61 -10.99
C PHE A 406 -23.02 7.07 -12.39
N ASP A 407 -22.06 7.55 -13.18
CA ASP A 407 -22.24 7.92 -14.58
C ASP A 407 -21.91 6.68 -15.45
N ASP A 408 -22.88 6.11 -16.19
CA ASP A 408 -22.62 5.00 -17.12
C ASP A 408 -22.03 5.51 -18.44
N ASN A 409 -20.74 5.24 -18.66
CA ASN A 409 -20.07 5.58 -19.91
C ASN A 409 -20.22 4.46 -20.98
N SER A 410 -20.51 3.21 -20.57
CA SER A 410 -21.14 2.14 -21.38
C SER A 410 -21.19 0.76 -20.68
N ILE A 411 -20.75 0.62 -19.42
CA ILE A 411 -20.63 -0.68 -18.74
C ILE A 411 -21.97 -1.42 -18.65
N LEU A 412 -23.09 -0.72 -18.41
CA LEU A 412 -24.40 -1.38 -18.34
C LEU A 412 -24.79 -1.98 -19.68
N LYS A 413 -24.65 -1.22 -20.77
CA LYS A 413 -24.90 -1.69 -22.14
C LYS A 413 -24.03 -2.92 -22.48
N ARG A 414 -22.75 -2.90 -22.11
CA ARG A 414 -21.82 -4.04 -22.33
C ARG A 414 -22.22 -5.28 -21.55
N VAL A 415 -22.53 -5.13 -20.25
CA VAL A 415 -22.89 -6.25 -19.36
C VAL A 415 -24.25 -6.85 -19.74
N ILE A 416 -25.25 -6.03 -20.07
CA ILE A 416 -26.57 -6.49 -20.52
C ILE A 416 -26.44 -7.25 -21.85
N ASN A 417 -25.68 -6.75 -22.82
CA ASN A 417 -25.41 -7.45 -24.08
C ASN A 417 -24.71 -8.79 -23.86
N PHE A 418 -23.64 -8.80 -23.03
CA PHE A 418 -22.95 -10.03 -22.66
C PHE A 418 -23.91 -11.04 -22.00
N TYR A 419 -24.68 -10.63 -20.99
CA TYR A 419 -25.61 -11.52 -20.29
C TYR A 419 -26.71 -12.07 -21.20
N ALA A 420 -27.23 -11.25 -22.12
CA ALA A 420 -28.22 -11.66 -23.11
C ALA A 420 -27.67 -12.72 -24.08
N THR A 421 -26.52 -12.47 -24.71
CA THR A 421 -25.94 -13.35 -25.74
C THR A 421 -25.21 -14.56 -25.16
N GLU A 422 -24.51 -14.41 -24.04
CA GLU A 422 -23.67 -15.47 -23.47
C GLU A 422 -24.40 -16.33 -22.44
N VAL A 423 -25.23 -15.75 -21.57
CA VAL A 423 -25.88 -16.48 -20.46
C VAL A 423 -27.32 -16.87 -20.78
N ARG A 424 -28.17 -15.90 -21.13
CA ARG A 424 -29.63 -16.12 -21.30
C ARG A 424 -30.03 -16.60 -22.71
N LYS A 425 -29.12 -16.54 -23.69
CA LYS A 425 -29.36 -16.83 -25.12
C LYS A 425 -30.60 -16.12 -25.68
N THR A 426 -30.71 -14.83 -25.38
CA THR A 426 -31.90 -13.99 -25.62
C THR A 426 -31.47 -12.59 -26.10
N THR A 427 -32.43 -11.67 -26.31
CA THR A 427 -32.13 -10.28 -26.70
C THR A 427 -31.88 -9.37 -25.49
N PRO A 428 -31.08 -8.29 -25.63
CA PRO A 428 -30.89 -7.29 -24.57
C PRO A 428 -32.21 -6.75 -24.01
N ASP A 429 -33.20 -6.46 -24.87
CA ASP A 429 -34.50 -5.92 -24.45
C ASP A 429 -35.31 -6.89 -23.59
N LYS A 430 -35.15 -8.21 -23.81
CA LYS A 430 -35.76 -9.23 -22.95
C LYS A 430 -35.08 -9.23 -21.57
N VAL A 431 -33.75 -9.13 -21.51
CA VAL A 431 -33.03 -8.99 -20.23
C VAL A 431 -33.44 -7.70 -19.50
N LYS A 432 -33.54 -6.55 -20.19
CA LYS A 432 -34.02 -5.30 -19.59
C LYS A 432 -35.43 -5.42 -19.02
N LYS A 433 -36.36 -6.07 -19.75
CA LYS A 433 -37.74 -6.32 -19.28
C LYS A 433 -37.80 -7.30 -18.10
N GLU A 434 -36.98 -8.35 -18.11
CA GLU A 434 -36.85 -9.28 -16.97
C GLU A 434 -36.35 -8.54 -15.72
N LEU A 435 -35.27 -7.75 -15.84
CA LEU A 435 -34.73 -6.92 -14.77
C LEU A 435 -35.75 -5.90 -14.25
N ALA A 436 -36.41 -5.15 -15.14
CA ALA A 436 -37.43 -4.18 -14.77
C ALA A 436 -38.63 -4.83 -14.04
N THR A 437 -39.02 -6.05 -14.44
CA THR A 437 -40.08 -6.81 -13.75
C THR A 437 -39.67 -7.15 -12.31
N VAL A 438 -38.46 -7.69 -12.11
CA VAL A 438 -37.94 -8.01 -10.77
C VAL A 438 -37.80 -6.75 -9.91
N LEU A 439 -37.25 -5.68 -10.49
CA LEU A 439 -37.07 -4.38 -9.85
C LEU A 439 -38.41 -3.72 -9.44
N THR A 440 -39.50 -3.99 -10.17
CA THR A 440 -40.86 -3.49 -9.87
C THR A 440 -41.57 -4.29 -8.76
N LEU A 441 -41.24 -5.57 -8.58
CA LEU A 441 -41.87 -6.43 -7.57
C LEU A 441 -41.24 -6.29 -6.18
N ALA A 442 -40.00 -5.80 -6.09
CA ALA A 442 -39.20 -5.84 -4.87
C ALA A 442 -39.72 -5.05 -3.63
N PRO A 443 -40.44 -3.92 -3.73
CA PRO A 443 -41.10 -3.31 -2.56
C PRO A 443 -42.11 -4.23 -1.89
N ILE A 444 -42.84 -5.01 -2.70
CA ILE A 444 -43.86 -5.96 -2.25
C ILE A 444 -43.19 -7.15 -1.52
N MET A 445 -41.89 -7.37 -1.76
CA MET A 445 -41.06 -8.36 -1.07
C MET A 445 -40.34 -7.79 0.18
N THR A 446 -40.55 -6.52 0.54
CA THR A 446 -39.93 -5.83 1.69
C THR A 446 -40.98 -5.17 2.59
N LYS A 447 -40.57 -4.63 3.74
CA LYS A 447 -41.45 -4.05 4.77
C LYS A 447 -40.77 -2.86 5.47
N GLY A 448 -41.55 -2.04 6.18
CA GLY A 448 -41.05 -0.90 6.94
C GLY A 448 -40.32 0.12 6.06
N LEU A 449 -39.39 0.86 6.67
CA LEU A 449 -38.50 1.80 5.97
C LEU A 449 -37.85 1.16 4.74
N ALA A 450 -37.44 -0.12 4.83
CA ALA A 450 -36.87 -0.82 3.69
C ALA A 450 -37.74 -0.66 2.46
N SER A 451 -39.07 -0.82 2.55
CA SER A 451 -39.98 -0.73 1.41
C SER A 451 -40.08 0.68 0.79
N GLU A 452 -39.66 1.74 1.47
CA GLU A 452 -39.65 3.13 0.98
C GLU A 452 -38.35 3.52 0.26
N LEU A 453 -37.21 2.98 0.70
CA LEU A 453 -35.87 3.29 0.17
C LEU A 453 -35.40 2.50 -1.07
N THR A 454 -35.65 1.19 -1.15
CA THR A 454 -37.02 0.67 -1.31
C THR A 454 -37.61 1.40 -2.51
N GLY A 455 -38.84 1.87 -2.39
CA GLY A 455 -39.59 2.64 -3.38
C GLY A 455 -38.83 3.51 -4.40
N GLU A 456 -37.80 4.28 -4.05
CA GLU A 456 -37.23 5.22 -5.04
C GLU A 456 -36.25 4.56 -6.03
N LEU A 457 -35.34 3.70 -5.55
CA LEU A 457 -34.09 3.38 -6.27
C LEU A 457 -34.29 2.55 -7.57
N SER A 458 -35.31 1.72 -7.71
CA SER A 458 -35.62 0.95 -8.94
C SER A 458 -36.28 1.83 -9.96
N SER A 459 -37.06 2.84 -9.57
CA SER A 459 -37.62 3.76 -10.57
C SER A 459 -36.47 4.36 -11.38
N GLU A 460 -35.40 4.71 -10.67
CA GLU A 460 -34.20 5.32 -11.22
C GLU A 460 -33.26 4.28 -11.85
N LEU A 461 -33.09 3.09 -11.27
CA LEU A 461 -32.34 1.99 -11.90
C LEU A 461 -33.04 1.45 -13.16
N ILE A 462 -34.36 1.46 -13.26
CA ILE A 462 -35.10 1.06 -14.47
C ILE A 462 -34.87 2.08 -15.58
N LYS A 463 -34.93 3.39 -15.28
CA LYS A 463 -34.50 4.45 -16.22
C LYS A 463 -33.05 4.22 -16.67
N LEU A 464 -32.11 4.11 -15.73
CA LEU A 464 -30.69 3.88 -16.01
C LEU A 464 -30.43 2.62 -16.87
N ILE A 465 -31.11 1.50 -16.57
CA ILE A 465 -30.99 0.25 -17.33
C ILE A 465 -31.56 0.38 -18.75
N ASN A 466 -32.64 1.14 -18.93
CA ASN A 466 -33.27 1.36 -20.23
C ASN A 466 -32.49 2.35 -21.10
N ASP A 467 -32.15 3.51 -20.55
CA ASP A 467 -31.77 4.70 -21.30
C ASP A 467 -30.27 5.02 -21.18
N GLY A 468 -29.60 4.50 -20.14
CA GLY A 468 -28.23 4.87 -19.76
C GLY A 468 -28.21 6.13 -18.89
N GLY A 469 -27.13 6.90 -18.96
CA GLY A 469 -26.98 8.16 -18.21
C GLY A 469 -26.41 7.96 -16.81
N THR A 470 -26.87 8.77 -15.86
CA THR A 470 -26.42 8.78 -14.46
C THR A 470 -27.46 8.17 -13.53
N ILE A 471 -27.02 7.59 -12.42
CA ILE A 471 -27.81 7.55 -11.18
C ILE A 471 -27.09 8.24 -10.02
N SER A 472 -27.82 9.09 -9.30
CA SER A 472 -27.45 9.67 -8.01
C SER A 472 -28.24 8.98 -6.89
N ILE A 473 -27.57 8.75 -5.76
CA ILE A 473 -28.18 8.36 -4.48
C ILE A 473 -27.62 9.31 -3.42
N VAL A 474 -28.50 9.90 -2.61
CA VAL A 474 -28.15 10.75 -1.48
C VAL A 474 -28.88 10.24 -0.24
N MET A 475 -28.23 10.30 0.92
CA MET A 475 -28.84 10.14 2.22
C MET A 475 -28.27 11.23 3.13
N GLN A 476 -29.10 12.21 3.50
CA GLN A 476 -28.71 13.34 4.32
C GLN A 476 -29.69 13.51 5.50
N PRO A 477 -29.56 12.69 6.56
CA PRO A 477 -30.48 12.72 7.69
C PRO A 477 -30.51 14.07 8.41
N GLU A 478 -31.67 14.44 8.97
CA GLU A 478 -31.77 15.65 9.81
C GLU A 478 -30.90 15.57 11.08
N LYS A 479 -30.65 14.34 11.56
CA LYS A 479 -29.84 14.00 12.73
C LYS A 479 -29.08 12.71 12.42
N PRO A 480 -27.79 12.57 12.80
CA PRO A 480 -27.01 11.38 12.48
C PRO A 480 -27.72 10.08 12.89
N ILE A 481 -27.82 9.14 11.95
CA ILE A 481 -28.49 7.84 12.16
C ILE A 481 -27.47 6.75 12.45
N ASN A 482 -27.77 5.84 13.35
CA ASN A 482 -26.86 4.75 13.65
C ASN A 482 -26.79 3.75 12.48
N LEU A 483 -25.58 3.31 12.08
CA LEU A 483 -25.41 2.42 10.94
C LEU A 483 -26.09 1.05 11.11
N SER A 484 -26.39 0.61 12.34
CA SER A 484 -27.20 -0.59 12.56
C SER A 484 -28.62 -0.50 11.98
N ILE A 485 -29.18 0.70 11.84
CA ILE A 485 -30.49 0.92 11.18
C ILE A 485 -30.44 0.46 9.71
N LEU A 486 -29.29 0.64 9.03
CA LEU A 486 -29.08 0.17 7.67
C LEU A 486 -28.91 -1.37 7.59
N THR A 487 -28.71 -2.05 8.72
CA THR A 487 -28.60 -3.53 8.79
C THR A 487 -29.94 -4.22 9.06
N ASP A 488 -30.93 -3.51 9.59
CA ASP A 488 -32.33 -3.97 9.68
C ASP A 488 -33.33 -2.85 9.34
N LEU A 489 -33.36 -2.49 8.06
CA LEU A 489 -34.32 -1.54 7.51
C LEU A 489 -35.78 -2.04 7.59
N GLN A 490 -36.04 -3.31 7.93
CA GLN A 490 -37.41 -3.85 7.97
C GLN A 490 -38.10 -3.61 9.32
N SER A 491 -37.33 -3.56 10.42
CA SER A 491 -37.84 -3.20 11.75
C SER A 491 -37.64 -1.72 12.11
N ALA A 492 -36.88 -0.96 11.31
CA ALA A 492 -36.57 0.44 11.56
C ALA A 492 -37.83 1.34 11.66
N GLU A 493 -38.11 1.84 12.87
CA GLU A 493 -39.12 2.87 13.15
C GLU A 493 -38.65 4.27 12.72
N ARG A 494 -38.46 4.47 11.40
CA ARG A 494 -38.06 5.74 10.77
C ARG A 494 -38.69 5.89 9.39
N SER A 495 -38.92 7.12 8.93
CA SER A 495 -39.36 7.38 7.54
C SER A 495 -38.19 7.70 6.60
N LYS A 496 -38.43 7.59 5.28
CA LYS A 496 -37.49 8.02 4.24
C LYS A 496 -37.04 9.47 4.39
N GLU A 497 -37.94 10.36 4.81
CA GLU A 497 -37.69 11.79 4.98
C GLU A 497 -36.75 12.07 6.15
N GLU A 498 -36.90 11.38 7.29
CA GLU A 498 -36.01 11.57 8.46
C GLU A 498 -34.54 11.25 8.15
N ILE A 499 -34.31 10.25 7.29
CA ILE A 499 -32.97 9.89 6.82
C ILE A 499 -32.51 10.70 5.61
N GLY A 500 -33.36 11.60 5.09
CA GLY A 500 -33.09 12.44 3.93
C GLY A 500 -32.63 11.65 2.70
N PHE A 501 -33.25 10.49 2.45
CA PHE A 501 -32.88 9.64 1.33
C PHE A 501 -33.56 10.08 0.04
N SER A 502 -32.78 10.10 -1.05
CA SER A 502 -33.31 10.22 -2.40
C SER A 502 -32.48 9.46 -3.43
N ALA A 503 -33.14 8.97 -4.46
CA ALA A 503 -32.52 8.45 -5.68
C ALA A 503 -32.96 9.31 -6.88
N LYS A 504 -32.10 9.41 -7.90
CA LYS A 504 -32.43 10.15 -9.13
C LYS A 504 -31.60 9.66 -10.32
N ALA A 505 -32.25 9.32 -11.43
CA ALA A 505 -31.60 9.15 -12.73
C ALA A 505 -31.48 10.50 -13.48
N GLU A 506 -30.39 10.70 -14.23
CA GLU A 506 -30.10 11.93 -15.00
C GLU A 506 -29.52 11.65 -16.40
#